data_AF-A0A9X1LU30-F1
#
_entry.id   AF-A0A9X1LU30-F1
#
_cell.length_a   1.000
_cell.length_b   1.000
_cell.length_c   1.000
_cell.angle_alpha   90.00
_cell.angle_beta   90.00
_cell.angle_gamma   90.00
#
_symmetry.space_group_name_H-M   'P 1'
#
loop_
_entity.id
_entity.type
_entity.pdbx_description
1 polymer ?
#
loop_
_entity_poly.entity_id
_entity_poly.type
_entity_poly.pdbx_seq_one_letter_code
_entity_poly.pdbx_strand_id
1 'polypeptide(L)'
;MAATPSASTGARRVLADVIARPSSRARAFALDAGLVIAGAAVVALLAQVEIPLWPVPITGQTLGVIVVGAALGAWRGAAALTAYMLVGLAGLPVFAGFTGTIAAVGKPSFGFVIGFIFSAFVAGWFAQRAWDRRPALAFVGFAAASVVPFLFGIPYMAFILNVVMGLDYSFTALLEVGLLPFIVGGLIKAGVAAAIIPGAWALVRKADASKKV
;
A
#
# COMPACT_ATOMS: atom_id res chain seq x y z
N MET A 1 -12.75 -29.05 -38.65
CA MET A 1 -12.69 -28.89 -37.18
C MET A 1 -12.01 -27.58 -36.88
N ALA A 2 -12.77 -26.54 -36.48
CA ALA A 2 -12.22 -25.24 -36.13
C ALA A 2 -11.63 -25.30 -34.71
N ALA A 3 -10.36 -24.94 -34.56
CA ALA A 3 -9.70 -24.83 -33.26
C ALA A 3 -10.24 -23.59 -32.53
N THR A 4 -10.89 -23.81 -31.40
CA THR A 4 -11.32 -22.76 -30.47
C THR A 4 -10.07 -22.06 -29.92
N PRO A 5 -9.93 -20.72 -29.99
CA PRO A 5 -8.82 -20.04 -29.35
C PRO A 5 -8.98 -20.15 -27.83
N SER A 6 -8.00 -20.77 -27.17
CA SER A 6 -7.90 -20.83 -25.72
C SER A 6 -7.86 -19.41 -25.15
N ALA A 7 -8.88 -19.02 -24.40
CA ALA A 7 -8.89 -17.77 -23.66
C ALA A 7 -7.73 -17.77 -22.65
N SER A 8 -6.66 -17.02 -22.94
CA SER A 8 -5.61 -16.77 -21.97
C SER A 8 -6.23 -16.02 -20.79
N THR A 9 -6.48 -16.73 -19.69
CA THR A 9 -6.93 -16.12 -18.43
C THR A 9 -5.72 -15.49 -17.75
N GLY A 10 -5.03 -14.59 -18.47
CA GLY A 10 -3.97 -13.79 -17.90
C GLY A 10 -4.60 -12.81 -16.92
N ALA A 11 -4.16 -12.85 -15.66
CA ALA A 11 -4.48 -11.80 -14.69
C ALA A 11 -4.31 -10.43 -15.38
N ARG A 12 -5.32 -9.56 -15.29
CA ARG A 12 -5.29 -8.30 -16.05
C ARG A 12 -4.08 -7.49 -15.59
N ARG A 13 -3.39 -6.89 -16.55
CA ARG A 13 -2.20 -6.05 -16.33
C ARG A 13 -2.45 -4.91 -15.35
N VAL A 14 -1.45 -4.63 -14.52
CA VAL A 14 -1.37 -3.42 -13.66
C VAL A 14 -0.47 -2.36 -14.30
N LEU A 15 -0.38 -1.16 -13.72
CA LEU A 15 0.39 -0.03 -14.28
C LEU A 15 1.87 -0.38 -14.49
N ALA A 16 2.50 -1.09 -13.56
CA ALA A 16 3.89 -1.49 -13.68
C ALA A 16 4.17 -2.38 -14.92
N ASP A 17 3.18 -3.15 -15.37
CA ASP A 17 3.33 -4.04 -16.54
C ASP A 17 3.34 -3.27 -17.88
N VAL A 18 3.05 -1.96 -17.84
CA VAL A 18 3.13 -1.07 -19.00
C VAL A 18 4.59 -0.66 -19.29
N ILE A 19 5.45 -0.63 -18.26
CA ILE A 19 6.81 -0.07 -18.36
C ILE A 19 7.70 -0.89 -19.30
N ALA A 20 7.70 -2.20 -19.15
CA ALA A 20 8.52 -3.07 -19.99
C ALA A 20 7.99 -4.51 -20.00
N ARG A 21 8.22 -5.21 -21.12
CA ARG A 21 8.10 -6.67 -21.21
C ARG A 21 9.51 -7.26 -21.27
N PRO A 22 10.06 -7.76 -20.15
CA PRO A 22 11.41 -8.29 -20.12
C PRO A 22 11.57 -9.50 -21.06
N SER A 23 12.67 -9.53 -21.81
CA SER A 23 13.01 -10.61 -22.76
C SER A 23 13.71 -11.81 -22.11
N SER A 24 14.20 -11.67 -20.87
CA SER A 24 14.88 -12.73 -20.12
C SER A 24 14.44 -12.78 -18.65
N ARG A 25 14.59 -13.95 -18.01
CA ARG A 25 14.28 -14.13 -16.58
C ARG A 25 15.07 -13.20 -15.68
N ALA A 26 16.36 -13.01 -15.96
CA ALA A 26 17.23 -12.12 -15.19
C ALA A 26 16.75 -10.66 -15.26
N ARG A 27 16.33 -10.19 -16.45
CA ARG A 27 15.78 -8.84 -16.61
C ARG A 27 14.43 -8.68 -15.92
N ALA A 28 13.59 -9.72 -15.94
CA ALA A 28 12.32 -9.71 -15.22
C ALA A 28 12.54 -9.55 -13.70
N PHE A 29 13.45 -10.34 -13.15
CA PHE A 29 13.82 -10.24 -11.74
C PHE A 29 14.37 -8.85 -11.38
N ALA A 30 15.30 -8.32 -12.17
CA ALA A 30 15.87 -7.00 -11.94
C ALA A 30 14.81 -5.88 -11.99
N LEU A 31 13.85 -5.97 -12.93
CA LEU A 31 12.74 -5.03 -13.00
C LEU A 31 11.84 -5.13 -11.77
N ASP A 32 11.45 -6.34 -11.37
CA ASP A 32 10.58 -6.53 -10.20
C ASP A 32 11.28 -6.05 -8.90
N ALA A 33 12.57 -6.34 -8.73
CA ALA A 33 13.36 -5.83 -7.62
C ALA A 33 13.42 -4.28 -7.62
N GLY A 34 13.67 -3.67 -8.78
CA GLY A 34 13.67 -2.21 -8.93
C GLY A 34 12.31 -1.59 -8.59
N LEU A 35 11.21 -2.20 -9.04
CA LEU A 35 9.85 -1.77 -8.72
C LEU A 35 9.54 -1.88 -7.22
N VAL A 36 9.95 -2.96 -6.58
CA VAL A 36 9.80 -3.19 -5.13
C VAL A 36 10.55 -2.12 -4.33
N ILE A 37 11.81 -1.84 -4.70
CA ILE A 37 12.62 -0.80 -4.06
C ILE A 37 12.00 0.59 -4.26
N ALA A 38 11.57 0.91 -5.49
CA ALA A 38 10.92 2.18 -5.78
C ALA A 38 9.60 2.34 -5.00
N GLY A 39 8.79 1.28 -4.90
CA GLY A 39 7.57 1.27 -4.10
C GLY A 39 7.85 1.52 -2.61
N ALA A 40 8.86 0.85 -2.04
CA ALA A 40 9.28 1.07 -0.66
C ALA A 40 9.75 2.53 -0.44
N ALA A 41 10.51 3.10 -1.38
CA ALA A 41 10.97 4.48 -1.33
C ALA A 41 9.82 5.49 -1.38
N VAL A 42 8.81 5.28 -2.24
CA VAL A 42 7.61 6.14 -2.29
C VAL A 42 6.89 6.15 -0.94
N VAL A 43 6.72 4.99 -0.32
CA VAL A 43 6.08 4.88 1.01
C VAL A 43 6.93 5.57 2.08
N ALA A 44 8.26 5.40 2.04
CA ALA A 44 9.18 6.05 2.96
C ALA A 44 9.14 7.58 2.86
N LEU A 45 9.07 8.14 1.65
CA LEU A 45 8.94 9.58 1.44
C LEU A 45 7.60 10.11 1.97
N LEU A 46 6.50 9.40 1.67
CA LEU A 46 5.18 9.79 2.16
C LEU A 46 5.01 9.60 3.67
N ALA A 47 5.81 8.73 4.31
CA ALA A 47 5.84 8.57 5.76
C ALA A 47 6.24 9.84 6.50
N GLN A 48 7.06 10.67 5.86
CA GLN A 48 7.60 11.87 6.50
C GLN A 48 6.59 13.02 6.54
N VAL A 49 5.51 12.93 5.77
CA VAL A 49 4.38 13.85 5.89
C VAL A 49 3.50 13.34 7.03
N GLU A 50 3.78 13.80 8.24
CA GLU A 50 3.06 13.40 9.44
C GLU A 50 2.43 14.57 10.20
N ILE A 51 1.30 14.27 10.84
CA ILE A 51 0.74 15.05 11.94
C ILE A 51 1.06 14.26 13.20
N PRO A 52 1.96 14.76 14.08
CA PRO A 52 2.33 14.07 15.30
C PRO A 52 1.11 13.87 16.19
N LEU A 53 0.79 12.61 16.48
CA LEU A 53 -0.28 12.20 17.39
C LEU A 53 0.20 10.99 18.19
N TRP A 54 -0.20 10.94 19.44
CA TRP A 54 0.03 9.79 20.31
C TRP A 54 -1.27 8.99 20.42
N PRO A 55 -1.24 7.64 20.38
CA PRO A 55 -0.08 6.76 20.27
C PRO A 55 0.32 6.44 18.83
N VAL A 56 -0.48 6.88 17.85
CA VAL A 56 -0.27 6.62 16.42
C VAL A 56 -0.31 7.94 15.65
N PRO A 57 0.76 8.30 14.92
CA PRO A 57 0.76 9.51 14.10
C PRO A 57 -0.11 9.32 12.85
N ILE A 58 -0.73 10.40 12.37
CA ILE A 58 -1.37 10.42 11.05
C ILE A 58 -0.31 10.73 10.02
N THR A 59 -0.12 9.83 9.06
CA THR A 59 0.94 9.99 8.04
C THR A 59 0.42 9.85 6.62
N GLY A 60 1.25 10.26 5.65
CA GLY A 60 1.06 10.01 4.24
C GLY A 60 1.31 8.55 3.81
N GLN A 61 1.90 7.69 4.68
CA GLN A 61 2.21 6.29 4.35
C GLN A 61 1.00 5.55 3.80
N THR A 62 -0.16 5.71 4.44
CA THR A 62 -1.39 5.00 4.07
C THR A 62 -1.83 5.28 2.63
N LEU A 63 -1.61 6.50 2.12
CA LEU A 63 -1.81 6.80 0.70
C LEU A 63 -0.79 6.05 -0.18
N GLY A 64 0.49 6.09 0.21
CA GLY A 64 1.57 5.40 -0.48
C GLY A 64 1.33 3.90 -0.60
N VAL A 65 0.87 3.25 0.48
CA VAL A 65 0.53 1.82 0.53
C VAL A 65 -0.49 1.45 -0.54
N ILE A 66 -1.57 2.22 -0.64
CA ILE A 66 -2.63 1.99 -1.63
C ILE A 66 -2.11 2.23 -3.06
N VAL A 67 -1.43 3.35 -3.30
CA VAL A 67 -0.90 3.70 -4.62
C VAL A 67 0.11 2.67 -5.11
N VAL A 68 1.06 2.28 -4.26
CA VAL A 68 2.08 1.26 -4.57
C VAL A 68 1.44 -0.11 -4.79
N GLY A 69 0.51 -0.52 -3.92
CA GLY A 69 -0.23 -1.77 -4.09
C GLY A 69 -0.98 -1.82 -5.42
N ALA A 70 -1.74 -0.77 -5.74
CA ALA A 70 -2.49 -0.69 -6.99
C ALA A 70 -1.59 -0.64 -8.23
N ALA A 71 -0.49 0.12 -8.18
CA ALA A 71 0.41 0.28 -9.32
C ALA A 71 1.24 -0.98 -9.61
N LEU A 72 1.72 -1.65 -8.56
CA LEU A 72 2.60 -2.83 -8.68
C LEU A 72 1.82 -4.15 -8.72
N GLY A 73 0.57 -4.17 -8.27
CA GLY A 73 -0.23 -5.38 -8.11
C GLY A 73 0.05 -6.11 -6.80
N ALA A 74 -0.73 -7.15 -6.51
CA ALA A 74 -0.85 -7.72 -5.17
C ALA A 74 0.49 -8.17 -4.56
N TRP A 75 1.24 -9.00 -5.28
CA TRP A 75 2.50 -9.58 -4.77
C TRP A 75 3.67 -8.59 -4.73
N ARG A 76 3.86 -7.78 -5.79
CA ARG A 76 4.93 -6.78 -5.83
C ARG A 76 4.66 -5.65 -4.84
N GLY A 77 3.40 -5.26 -4.66
CA GLY A 77 2.99 -4.33 -3.60
C GLY A 77 3.34 -4.88 -2.22
N ALA A 78 2.87 -6.09 -1.88
CA ALA A 78 3.21 -6.73 -0.61
C ALA A 78 4.73 -6.84 -0.38
N ALA A 79 5.49 -7.21 -1.41
CA ALA A 79 6.94 -7.27 -1.36
C ALA A 79 7.57 -5.89 -1.11
N ALA A 80 7.07 -4.81 -1.73
CA ALA A 80 7.51 -3.44 -1.48
C ALA A 80 7.28 -3.02 -0.02
N LEU A 81 6.12 -3.34 0.55
CA LEU A 81 5.82 -2.98 1.94
C LEU A 81 6.56 -3.87 2.94
N THR A 82 6.89 -5.10 2.57
CA THR A 82 7.79 -5.96 3.35
C THR A 82 9.20 -5.38 3.34
N ALA A 83 9.72 -4.99 2.17
CA ALA A 83 11.02 -4.34 2.05
C ALA A 83 11.08 -3.04 2.85
N TYR A 84 10.05 -2.19 2.76
CA TYR A 84 9.90 -0.99 3.57
C TYR A 84 10.04 -1.25 5.08
N MET A 85 9.31 -2.24 5.59
CA MET A 85 9.37 -2.64 6.99
C MET A 85 10.76 -3.14 7.38
N LEU A 86 11.35 -4.06 6.61
CA LEU A 86 12.67 -4.64 6.90
C LEU A 86 13.78 -3.58 6.88
N VAL A 87 13.75 -2.67 5.90
CA VAL A 87 14.72 -1.57 5.79
C VAL A 87 14.64 -0.64 7.01
N GLY A 88 13.42 -0.31 7.47
CA GLY A 88 13.25 0.50 8.67
C GLY A 88 13.69 -0.20 9.95
N LEU A 89 13.44 -1.51 10.07
CA LEU A 89 13.95 -2.32 11.19
C LEU A 89 15.48 -2.45 11.17
N ALA A 90 16.09 -2.50 9.98
CA ALA A 90 17.53 -2.51 9.79
C ALA A 90 18.21 -1.17 10.14
N GLY A 91 17.44 -0.14 10.51
CA GLY A 91 17.97 1.12 11.03
C GLY A 91 17.93 2.29 10.05
N LEU A 92 17.45 2.10 8.82
CA LEU A 92 17.32 3.23 7.88
C LEU A 92 16.13 4.11 8.28
N PRO A 93 16.26 5.45 8.20
CA PRO A 93 15.27 6.42 8.69
C PRO A 93 14.05 6.55 7.76
N VAL A 94 13.33 5.45 7.53
CA VAL A 94 12.21 5.36 6.58
C VAL A 94 10.84 5.39 7.23
N PHE A 95 10.75 5.14 8.54
CA PHE A 95 9.52 5.33 9.29
C PHE A 95 9.26 6.82 9.52
N ALA A 96 8.04 7.14 9.92
CA ALA A 96 7.61 8.51 10.17
C ALA A 96 8.51 9.20 11.21
N GLY A 97 8.71 10.51 11.05
CA GLY A 97 9.65 11.31 11.83
C GLY A 97 11.13 10.97 11.56
N PHE A 98 11.45 10.49 10.35
CA PHE A 98 12.78 10.01 9.95
C PHE A 98 13.37 8.98 10.94
N THR A 99 12.52 8.08 11.44
CA THR A 99 12.94 7.04 12.39
C THR A 99 13.23 5.71 11.71
N GLY A 100 14.10 4.90 12.31
CA GLY A 100 14.48 3.58 11.82
C GLY A 100 15.28 2.83 12.87
N THR A 101 14.74 1.74 13.40
CA THR A 101 15.40 0.90 14.41
C THR A 101 14.57 -0.36 14.67
N ILE A 102 15.22 -1.44 15.10
CA ILE A 102 14.55 -2.64 15.61
C ILE A 102 13.65 -2.34 16.82
N ALA A 103 13.98 -1.32 17.61
CA ALA A 103 13.16 -0.88 18.74
C ALA A 103 11.78 -0.34 18.30
N ALA A 104 11.57 -0.08 16.99
CA ALA A 104 10.27 0.29 16.45
C ALA A 104 9.20 -0.78 16.71
N VAL A 105 9.58 -2.06 16.86
CA VAL A 105 8.68 -3.15 17.26
C VAL A 105 8.00 -2.85 18.60
N GLY A 106 8.65 -2.12 19.52
CA GLY A 106 8.03 -1.71 20.78
C GLY A 106 7.04 -0.55 20.66
N LYS A 107 6.85 0.05 19.47
CA LYS A 107 5.92 1.17 19.27
C LYS A 107 4.49 0.66 19.06
N PRO A 108 3.46 1.29 19.67
CA PRO A 108 2.07 0.90 19.46
C PRO A 108 1.63 0.96 17.99
N SER A 109 2.20 1.87 17.21
CA SER A 109 1.90 2.05 15.78
C SER A 109 2.52 1.00 14.85
N PHE A 110 3.43 0.13 15.33
CA PHE A 110 4.17 -0.79 14.47
C PHE A 110 3.27 -1.86 13.83
N GLY A 111 2.20 -2.29 14.50
CA GLY A 111 1.24 -3.25 13.93
C GLY A 111 0.55 -2.75 12.66
N PHE A 112 0.43 -1.43 12.48
CA PHE A 112 -0.10 -0.85 11.24
C PHE A 112 0.86 -1.05 10.07
N VAL A 113 2.18 -1.01 10.31
CA VAL A 113 3.21 -1.30 9.29
C VAL A 113 3.12 -2.74 8.82
N ILE A 114 2.86 -3.69 9.73
CA ILE A 114 2.58 -5.09 9.37
C ILE A 114 1.31 -5.15 8.50
N GLY A 115 0.24 -4.47 8.93
CA GLY A 115 -1.01 -4.38 8.18
C GLY A 115 -0.89 -3.73 6.80
N PHE A 116 0.10 -2.86 6.58
CA PHE A 116 0.38 -2.24 5.27
C PHE A 116 0.75 -3.27 4.20
N ILE A 117 1.42 -4.36 4.56
CA ILE A 117 1.77 -5.44 3.63
C ILE A 117 0.50 -6.04 3.03
N PHE A 118 -0.47 -6.38 3.88
CA PHE A 118 -1.75 -6.95 3.48
C PHE A 118 -2.65 -5.93 2.78
N SER A 119 -2.62 -4.67 3.22
CA SER A 119 -3.36 -3.58 2.56
C SER A 119 -2.88 -3.36 1.12
N ALA A 120 -1.57 -3.33 0.88
CA ALA A 120 -1.00 -3.23 -0.46
C ALA A 120 -1.35 -4.44 -1.34
N PHE A 121 -1.37 -5.65 -0.76
CA PHE A 121 -1.83 -6.84 -1.44
C PHE A 121 -3.29 -6.68 -1.92
N VAL A 122 -4.19 -6.27 -1.01
CA VAL A 122 -5.62 -6.10 -1.32
C VAL A 122 -5.84 -4.99 -2.36
N ALA A 123 -5.16 -3.85 -2.23
CA ALA A 123 -5.21 -2.78 -3.22
C ALA A 123 -4.77 -3.27 -4.62
N GLY A 124 -3.67 -4.02 -4.67
CA GLY A 124 -3.18 -4.64 -5.91
C GLY A 124 -4.10 -5.72 -6.47
N TRP A 125 -4.78 -6.46 -5.62
CA TRP A 125 -5.77 -7.47 -6.01
C TRP A 125 -7.02 -6.84 -6.66
N PHE A 126 -7.46 -5.68 -6.18
CA PHE A 126 -8.52 -4.89 -6.83
C PHE A 126 -8.03 -4.31 -8.16
N ALA A 127 -6.79 -3.82 -8.24
CA ALA A 127 -6.20 -3.33 -9.48
C ALA A 127 -6.10 -4.42 -10.57
N GLN A 128 -5.73 -5.65 -10.19
CA GLN A 128 -5.73 -6.82 -11.10
C GLN A 128 -7.14 -7.21 -11.59
N ARG A 129 -8.20 -6.72 -10.93
CA ARG A 129 -9.59 -6.84 -11.38
C ARG A 129 -10.06 -5.66 -12.21
N ALA A 130 -9.18 -4.71 -12.49
CA ALA A 130 -9.44 -3.47 -13.22
C ALA A 130 -10.40 -2.49 -12.52
N TRP A 131 -10.57 -2.61 -11.21
CA TRP A 131 -11.38 -1.65 -10.45
C TRP A 131 -10.74 -0.25 -10.49
N ASP A 132 -9.41 -0.23 -10.50
CA ASP A 132 -8.53 0.93 -10.61
C ASP A 132 -8.61 1.69 -11.95
N ARG A 133 -9.46 1.25 -12.89
CA ARG A 133 -9.72 1.95 -14.17
C ARG A 133 -10.98 2.80 -14.13
N ARG A 134 -11.84 2.63 -13.11
CA ARG A 134 -13.09 3.37 -12.91
C ARG A 134 -13.05 4.07 -11.55
N PRO A 135 -13.11 5.41 -11.48
CA PRO A 135 -12.93 6.14 -10.22
C PRO A 135 -13.79 5.65 -9.05
N ALA A 136 -15.08 5.37 -9.29
CA ALA A 136 -15.98 4.88 -8.24
C ALA A 136 -15.57 3.49 -7.69
N LEU A 137 -15.22 2.53 -8.58
CA LEU A 137 -14.75 1.22 -8.15
C LEU A 137 -13.38 1.29 -7.49
N ALA A 138 -12.49 2.15 -8.00
CA ALA A 138 -11.18 2.41 -7.40
C ALA A 138 -11.35 2.92 -5.97
N PHE A 139 -12.23 3.89 -5.75
CA PHE A 139 -12.53 4.42 -4.42
C PHE A 139 -13.01 3.33 -3.46
N VAL A 140 -14.00 2.51 -3.86
CA VAL A 140 -14.51 1.43 -3.02
C VAL A 140 -13.42 0.40 -2.70
N GLY A 141 -12.66 -0.05 -3.69
CA GLY A 141 -11.58 -1.01 -3.49
C GLY A 141 -10.45 -0.48 -2.61
N PHE A 142 -10.07 0.79 -2.79
CA PHE A 142 -9.03 1.44 -2.01
C PHE A 142 -9.49 1.78 -0.59
N ALA A 143 -10.75 2.18 -0.39
CA ALA A 143 -11.33 2.34 0.94
C ALA A 143 -11.36 0.99 1.69
N ALA A 144 -11.74 -0.10 1.01
CA ALA A 144 -11.72 -1.44 1.61
C ALA A 144 -10.29 -1.87 1.98
N ALA A 145 -9.31 -1.64 1.10
CA ALA A 145 -7.90 -1.93 1.39
C ALA A 145 -7.36 -1.08 2.56
N SER A 146 -7.84 0.16 2.73
CA SER A 146 -7.47 1.05 3.85
C SER A 146 -8.01 0.59 5.21
N VAL A 147 -8.98 -0.34 5.26
CA VAL A 147 -9.46 -0.93 6.52
C VAL A 147 -8.47 -1.99 7.04
N VAL A 148 -7.76 -2.67 6.13
CA VAL A 148 -6.89 -3.81 6.46
C VAL A 148 -5.83 -3.48 7.53
N PRO A 149 -5.13 -2.32 7.51
CA PRO A 149 -4.13 -2.02 8.51
C PRO A 149 -4.66 -2.01 9.95
N PHE A 150 -5.93 -1.64 10.15
CA PHE A 150 -6.54 -1.60 11.49
C PHE A 150 -6.75 -3.00 12.07
N LEU A 151 -6.93 -4.03 11.23
CA LEU A 151 -7.07 -5.42 11.66
C LEU A 151 -5.81 -5.96 12.35
N PHE A 152 -4.64 -5.39 12.03
CA PHE A 152 -3.36 -5.75 12.63
C PHE A 152 -2.90 -4.69 13.63
N GLY A 153 -3.09 -3.42 13.29
CA GLY A 153 -2.67 -2.27 14.08
C GLY A 153 -3.36 -2.19 15.43
N ILE A 154 -4.68 -2.35 15.50
CA ILE A 154 -5.42 -2.20 16.75
C ILE A 154 -5.07 -3.31 17.76
N PRO A 155 -5.07 -4.61 17.39
CA PRO A 155 -4.65 -5.67 18.33
C PRO A 155 -3.18 -5.51 18.79
N TYR A 156 -2.28 -5.12 17.88
CA TYR A 156 -0.89 -4.89 18.22
C TYR A 156 -0.73 -3.71 19.19
N MET A 157 -1.42 -2.60 18.91
CA MET A 157 -1.44 -1.41 19.75
C MET A 157 -1.99 -1.75 21.14
N ALA A 158 -3.07 -2.54 21.22
CA ALA A 158 -3.63 -3.03 22.46
C ALA A 158 -2.60 -3.81 23.29
N PHE A 159 -1.87 -4.73 22.64
CA PHE A 159 -0.82 -5.50 23.30
C PHE A 159 0.30 -4.59 23.83
N ILE A 160 0.81 -3.66 23.02
CA ILE A 160 1.88 -2.76 23.46
C ILE A 160 1.41 -1.86 24.61
N LEU A 161 0.26 -1.19 24.47
CA LEU A 161 -0.22 -0.23 25.47
C LEU A 161 -0.57 -0.91 26.79
N ASN A 162 -1.24 -2.07 26.75
CA ASN A 162 -1.75 -2.71 27.96
C ASN A 162 -0.76 -3.70 28.58
N VAL A 163 -0.12 -4.53 27.76
CA VAL A 163 0.75 -5.61 28.27
C VAL A 163 2.19 -5.12 28.46
N VAL A 164 2.73 -4.38 27.50
CA VAL A 164 4.12 -3.91 27.56
C VAL A 164 4.27 -2.64 28.38
N MET A 165 3.32 -1.70 28.26
CA MET A 165 3.37 -0.40 28.93
C MET A 165 2.49 -0.29 30.19
N GLY A 166 1.56 -1.22 30.41
CA GLY A 166 0.71 -1.25 31.62
C GLY A 166 -0.32 -0.11 31.72
N LEU A 167 -0.82 0.40 30.59
CA LEU A 167 -1.69 1.59 30.54
C LEU A 167 -3.21 1.29 30.56
N ASP A 168 -3.63 0.03 30.67
CA ASP A 168 -5.03 -0.41 30.85
C ASP A 168 -6.09 0.26 29.95
N TYR A 169 -5.79 0.42 28.65
CA TYR A 169 -6.74 0.93 27.66
C TYR A 169 -7.89 -0.07 27.44
N SER A 170 -9.13 0.44 27.54
CA SER A 170 -10.33 -0.29 27.14
C SER A 170 -10.42 -0.45 25.61
N PHE A 171 -11.25 -1.38 25.13
CA PHE A 171 -11.46 -1.55 23.69
C PHE A 171 -11.96 -0.26 23.01
N THR A 172 -12.90 0.44 23.63
CA THR A 172 -13.41 1.73 23.10
C THR A 172 -12.31 2.78 23.02
N ALA A 173 -11.49 2.91 24.07
CA ALA A 173 -10.36 3.85 24.07
C ALA A 173 -9.35 3.54 22.96
N LEU A 174 -9.09 2.25 22.68
CA LEU A 174 -8.23 1.84 21.56
C LEU A 174 -8.82 2.25 20.20
N LEU A 175 -10.14 2.17 20.00
CA LEU A 175 -10.76 2.65 18.76
C LEU A 175 -10.70 4.17 18.64
N GLU A 176 -10.87 4.89 19.75
CA GLU A 176 -10.81 6.35 19.79
C GLU A 176 -9.44 6.88 19.39
N VAL A 177 -8.36 6.21 19.80
CA VAL A 177 -6.99 6.67 19.50
C VAL A 177 -6.39 6.01 18.25
N GLY A 178 -6.82 4.79 17.91
CA GLY A 178 -6.22 3.97 16.84
C GLY A 178 -7.04 3.86 15.56
N LEU A 179 -8.30 4.32 15.55
CA LEU A 179 -9.19 4.23 14.38
C LEU A 179 -9.86 5.55 14.04
N LEU A 180 -10.60 6.15 14.97
CA LEU A 180 -11.44 7.32 14.70
C LEU A 180 -10.70 8.50 14.04
N PRO A 181 -9.48 8.89 14.47
CA PRO A 181 -8.77 10.02 13.87
C PRO A 181 -8.39 9.78 12.40
N PHE A 182 -8.37 8.52 11.97
CA PHE A 182 -7.89 8.11 10.66
C PHE A 182 -9.01 7.93 9.64
N ILE A 183 -10.28 7.91 10.05
CA ILE A 183 -11.41 7.63 9.13
C ILE A 183 -11.51 8.70 8.04
N VAL A 184 -11.65 9.97 8.43
CA VAL A 184 -11.81 11.08 7.48
C VAL A 184 -10.59 11.19 6.57
N GLY A 185 -9.40 11.19 7.16
CA GLY A 185 -8.15 11.23 6.40
C GLY A 185 -7.98 10.02 5.48
N GLY A 186 -8.42 8.84 5.90
CA GLY A 186 -8.38 7.60 5.11
C GLY A 186 -9.31 7.65 3.90
N LEU A 187 -10.53 8.15 4.06
CA LEU A 187 -11.47 8.35 2.94
C LEU A 187 -10.94 9.39 1.94
N ILE A 188 -10.39 10.50 2.43
CA ILE A 188 -9.74 11.51 1.56
C ILE A 188 -8.60 10.86 0.78
N LYS A 189 -7.71 10.13 1.45
CA LYS A 189 -6.59 9.43 0.79
C LYS A 189 -7.05 8.38 -0.22
N ALA A 190 -8.11 7.62 0.07
CA ALA A 190 -8.70 6.69 -0.88
C ALA A 190 -9.26 7.43 -2.11
N GLY A 191 -9.90 8.58 -1.93
CA GLY A 191 -10.34 9.47 -3.01
C GLY A 191 -9.18 9.98 -3.87
N VAL A 192 -8.09 10.43 -3.23
CA VAL A 192 -6.88 10.86 -3.93
C VAL A 192 -6.27 9.71 -4.75
N ALA A 193 -6.12 8.52 -4.16
CA ALA A 193 -5.66 7.34 -4.90
C ALA A 193 -6.59 6.97 -6.06
N ALA A 194 -7.90 7.07 -5.87
CA ALA A 194 -8.92 6.83 -6.89
C ALA A 194 -8.97 7.92 -7.98
N ALA A 195 -8.31 9.06 -7.80
CA ALA A 195 -8.04 10.02 -8.86
C ALA A 195 -6.73 9.68 -9.59
N ILE A 196 -5.66 9.42 -8.83
CA ILE A 196 -4.30 9.18 -9.36
C ILE A 196 -4.25 7.94 -10.25
N ILE A 197 -4.74 6.79 -9.77
CA ILE A 197 -4.56 5.51 -10.48
C ILE A 197 -5.37 5.43 -11.77
N PRO A 198 -6.69 5.74 -11.81
CA PRO A 198 -7.42 5.80 -13.06
C PRO A 198 -6.89 6.89 -14.00
N GLY A 199 -6.43 8.01 -13.45
CA GLY A 199 -5.79 9.10 -14.21
C GLY A 199 -4.53 8.62 -14.94
N ALA A 200 -3.65 7.89 -14.25
CA ALA A 200 -2.47 7.28 -14.86
C ALA A 200 -2.86 6.31 -15.99
N TRP A 201 -3.89 5.48 -15.79
CA TRP A 201 -4.41 4.61 -16.86
C TRP A 201 -4.98 5.39 -18.04
N ALA A 202 -5.61 6.54 -17.83
CA ALA A 202 -6.11 7.38 -18.91
C ALA A 202 -4.97 7.96 -19.77
N LEU A 203 -3.86 8.36 -19.14
CA LEU A 203 -2.65 8.81 -19.85
C LEU A 203 -2.02 7.68 -20.66
N VAL A 204 -1.90 6.47 -20.09
CA VAL A 204 -1.40 5.29 -20.81
C VAL A 204 -2.24 5.03 -22.07
N ARG A 205 -3.58 5.04 -21.96
CA ARG A 205 -4.47 4.83 -23.11
C ARG A 205 -4.31 5.91 -24.18
N LYS A 206 -4.13 7.18 -23.79
CA LYS A 206 -3.88 8.27 -24.74
C LYS A 206 -2.56 8.06 -25.48
N ALA A 207 -1.49 7.72 -24.78
CA ALA A 207 -0.18 7.48 -25.39
C ALA A 207 -0.19 6.28 -26.36
N ASP A 208 -0.92 5.21 -26.01
CA ASP A 208 -1.08 4.04 -26.88
C ASP A 208 -1.91 4.35 -28.15
N ALA A 209 -2.89 5.27 -28.06
CA ALA A 209 -3.66 5.71 -29.22
C ALA A 209 -2.83 6.56 -30.19
N SER A 210 -1.98 7.45 -29.66
CA SER A 210 -1.10 8.31 -30.47
C SER A 210 -0.02 7.54 -31.25
N LYS A 211 0.38 6.35 -30.80
CA LYS A 211 1.36 5.49 -31.52
C LYS A 211 0.74 4.68 -32.66
N LYS A 212 -0.59 4.67 -32.78
CA LYS A 212 -1.32 3.95 -33.83
C LYS A 212 -1.73 4.84 -35.01
N VAL A 213 -1.48 6.14 -34.90
CA VAL A 213 -1.62 7.15 -35.96
C VAL A 213 -0.24 7.36 -36.58
#